data_AF-A0A2N2Z673-F1
#
_entry.id   AF-A0A2N2Z673-F1
#
_cell.length_a   1.000
_cell.length_b   1.000
_cell.length_c   1.000
_cell.angle_alpha   90.00
_cell.angle_beta   90.00
_cell.angle_gamma   90.00
#
_symmetry.space_group_name_H-M   'P 1'
#
loop_
_entity.id
_entity.type
_entity.pdbx_description
1 polymer ?
#
loop_
_entity_poly.entity_id
_entity_poly.type
_entity_poly.pdbx_seq_one_letter_code
_entity_poly.pdbx_strand_id
1 'polypeptide(L)'
;MKTSVFKTNGEKGRDLQFVNITVHLFAFIHAAVCFLLRWYNLDDGLFLTILTLAMIIMLINFFNGTTDVFLSLSLLSILAGFYLGTKGADLISYFIPDFPVLTHVIATIVVTEFLGWMVFFILRKGLKKR
;
A
#
# COMPACT_ATOMS: atom_id res chain seq x y z
N MET A 1 28.42 -4.51 -14.53
CA MET A 1 27.43 -3.80 -13.67
C MET A 1 26.44 -4.85 -13.19
N LYS A 2 26.55 -5.35 -11.96
CA LYS A 2 25.64 -6.40 -11.45
C LYS A 2 24.25 -5.80 -11.30
N THR A 3 23.31 -6.24 -12.13
CA THR A 3 21.88 -6.00 -11.95
C THR A 3 21.47 -6.63 -10.61
N SER A 4 21.29 -5.82 -9.58
CA SER A 4 20.72 -6.29 -8.32
C SER A 4 19.33 -6.86 -8.62
N VAL A 5 19.04 -8.06 -8.13
CA VAL A 5 17.73 -8.71 -8.25
C VAL A 5 16.61 -7.80 -7.71
N PHE A 6 16.96 -6.92 -6.76
CA PHE A 6 16.06 -5.99 -6.08
C PHE A 6 15.92 -4.62 -6.76
N LYS A 7 16.38 -4.46 -8.00
CA LYS A 7 16.27 -3.20 -8.75
C LYS A 7 15.65 -3.42 -10.12
N THR A 8 14.81 -2.48 -10.55
CA THR A 8 14.26 -2.45 -11.90
C THR A 8 15.37 -2.39 -12.97
N ASN A 9 15.12 -3.04 -14.10
CA ASN A 9 15.92 -3.02 -15.33
C ASN A 9 15.12 -2.34 -16.47
N GLY A 10 13.97 -1.75 -16.15
CA GLY A 10 13.04 -1.14 -17.11
C GLY A 10 12.09 -2.13 -17.82
N GLU A 11 12.24 -3.44 -17.57
CA GLU A 11 11.40 -4.45 -18.21
C GLU A 11 9.98 -4.45 -17.64
N LYS A 12 8.99 -4.18 -18.50
CA LYS A 12 7.60 -3.99 -18.07
C LYS A 12 6.99 -5.18 -17.35
N GLY A 13 7.20 -6.39 -17.86
CA GLY A 13 6.64 -7.60 -17.27
C GLY A 13 7.17 -7.85 -15.87
N ARG A 14 8.49 -7.79 -15.70
CA ARG A 14 9.16 -8.01 -14.41
C ARG A 14 8.78 -6.95 -13.36
N ASP A 15 8.75 -5.68 -13.75
CA ASP A 15 8.34 -4.61 -12.85
C ASP A 15 6.90 -4.81 -12.37
N LEU A 16 6.00 -5.19 -13.28
CA LEU A 16 4.60 -5.45 -12.96
C LEU A 16 4.46 -6.64 -12.01
N GLN A 17 5.21 -7.73 -12.27
CA GLN A 17 5.19 -8.92 -11.43
C GLN A 17 5.67 -8.63 -10.00
N PHE A 18 6.78 -7.90 -9.86
CA PHE A 18 7.29 -7.52 -8.54
C PHE A 18 6.29 -6.66 -7.76
N VAL A 19 5.71 -5.66 -8.42
CA VAL A 19 4.70 -4.78 -7.82
C VAL A 19 3.46 -5.56 -7.42
N ASN A 20 2.92 -6.40 -8.32
CA ASN A 20 1.73 -7.20 -8.05
C ASN A 20 1.92 -8.09 -6.82
N ILE A 21 3.06 -8.80 -6.73
CA ILE A 21 3.39 -9.64 -5.57
C ILE A 21 3.50 -8.79 -4.31
N THR A 22 4.21 -7.67 -4.37
CA THR A 22 4.43 -6.79 -3.22
C THR A 22 3.09 -6.23 -2.71
N VAL A 23 2.29 -5.64 -3.60
CA VAL A 23 1.02 -4.99 -3.25
C VAL A 23 0.04 -6.00 -2.68
N HIS A 24 -0.16 -7.16 -3.32
CA HIS A 24 -1.06 -8.19 -2.80
C HIS A 24 -0.58 -8.77 -1.45
N LEU A 25 0.73 -8.99 -1.30
CA LEU A 25 1.30 -9.45 -0.03
C LEU A 25 1.04 -8.45 1.08
N PHE A 26 1.31 -7.16 0.83
CA PHE A 26 1.05 -6.12 1.81
C PHE A 26 -0.44 -5.96 2.08
N ALA A 27 -1.32 -5.99 1.07
CA ALA A 27 -2.77 -5.93 1.27
C ALA A 27 -3.26 -7.08 2.16
N PHE A 28 -2.75 -8.30 1.96
CA PHE A 28 -3.03 -9.44 2.82
C PHE A 28 -2.54 -9.24 4.26
N ILE A 29 -1.30 -8.77 4.46
CA ILE A 29 -0.75 -8.53 5.79
C ILE A 29 -1.51 -7.41 6.51
N HIS A 30 -1.85 -6.31 5.82
CA HIS A 30 -2.66 -5.23 6.39
C HIS A 30 -4.04 -5.75 6.81
N ALA A 31 -4.70 -6.54 5.95
CA ALA A 31 -5.97 -7.16 6.27
C ALA A 31 -5.89 -8.06 7.51
N ALA A 32 -4.86 -8.89 7.61
CA ALA A 32 -4.66 -9.78 8.76
C ALA A 32 -4.41 -8.98 10.05
N VAL A 33 -3.56 -7.95 10.01
CA VAL A 33 -3.28 -7.09 11.17
C VAL A 33 -4.52 -6.31 11.60
N CYS A 34 -5.23 -5.70 10.64
CA CYS A 34 -6.50 -5.01 10.89
C CYS A 34 -7.51 -5.95 11.54
N PHE A 35 -7.71 -7.15 10.96
CA PHE A 35 -8.62 -8.15 11.50
C PHE A 35 -8.26 -8.53 12.94
N LEU A 36 -7.00 -8.89 13.20
CA LEU A 36 -6.55 -9.33 14.53
C LEU A 36 -6.70 -8.22 15.56
N LEU A 37 -6.20 -7.02 15.28
CA LEU A 37 -6.25 -5.92 16.23
C LEU A 37 -7.70 -5.51 16.53
N ARG A 38 -8.53 -5.39 15.49
CA ARG A 38 -9.93 -5.01 15.66
C ARG A 38 -10.74 -6.10 16.36
N TRP A 39 -10.41 -7.37 16.14
CA TRP A 39 -11.01 -8.50 16.87
C TRP A 39 -10.75 -8.40 18.39
N TYR A 40 -9.57 -7.94 18.78
CA TYR A 40 -9.23 -7.67 20.18
C TYR A 40 -9.61 -6.25 20.65
N ASN A 41 -10.39 -5.49 19.87
CA ASN A 41 -10.77 -4.09 20.15
C ASN A 41 -9.57 -3.13 20.34
N LEU A 42 -8.45 -3.40 19.68
CA LEU A 42 -7.27 -2.55 19.66
C LEU A 42 -7.28 -1.62 18.44
N ASP A 43 -6.57 -0.50 18.55
CA ASP A 43 -6.31 0.40 17.43
C ASP A 43 -5.24 -0.19 16.50
N ASP A 44 -5.49 -0.13 15.20
CA ASP A 44 -4.63 -0.66 14.14
C ASP A 44 -3.88 0.42 13.37
N GLY A 45 -4.20 1.69 13.57
CA GLY A 45 -3.72 2.80 12.75
C GLY A 45 -2.19 2.91 12.71
N LEU A 46 -1.53 2.75 13.86
CA LEU A 46 -0.06 2.76 13.94
C LEU A 46 0.55 1.60 13.13
N PHE A 47 0.04 0.38 13.30
CA PHE A 47 0.59 -0.80 12.64
C PHE A 47 0.38 -0.74 11.13
N LEU A 48 -0.81 -0.33 10.68
CA LEU A 48 -1.10 -0.15 9.25
C LEU A 48 -0.26 0.97 8.64
N THR A 49 0.05 2.03 9.38
CA THR A 49 0.95 3.10 8.94
C THR A 49 2.38 2.58 8.73
N ILE A 50 2.91 1.78 9.67
CA ILE A 50 4.24 1.16 9.54
C ILE A 50 4.29 0.24 8.32
N LEU A 51 3.25 -0.59 8.13
CA LEU A 51 3.17 -1.48 6.97
C LEU A 51 3.08 -0.70 5.65
N THR A 52 2.33 0.40 5.63
CA THR A 52 2.26 1.29 4.46
C THR A 52 3.65 1.86 4.16
N LEU A 53 4.36 2.40 5.15
CA LEU A 53 5.73 2.89 4.98
C LEU A 53 6.66 1.82 4.46
N ALA A 54 6.61 0.60 5.02
CA ALA A 54 7.42 -0.52 4.55
C ALA A 54 7.16 -0.86 3.08
N MET A 55 5.89 -0.88 2.65
CA MET A 55 5.51 -1.08 1.25
C MET A 55 6.08 0.03 0.35
N ILE A 56 5.90 1.30 0.73
CA ILE A 56 6.40 2.45 -0.04
C ILE A 56 7.92 2.41 -0.17
N ILE A 57 8.64 2.15 0.93
CA ILE A 57 10.11 2.01 0.92
C ILE A 57 10.54 0.92 -0.06
N MET A 58 9.89 -0.24 -0.02
CA MET A 58 10.21 -1.37 -0.89
C MET A 58 10.01 -1.02 -2.38
N LEU A 59 8.88 -0.39 -2.72
CA LEU A 59 8.61 0.04 -4.10
C LEU A 59 9.61 1.10 -4.58
N ILE A 60 9.89 2.11 -3.75
CA ILE A 60 10.80 3.19 -4.13
C ILE A 60 12.24 2.71 -4.31
N ASN A 61 12.70 1.83 -3.43
CA ASN A 61 14.02 1.21 -3.55
C ASN A 61 14.13 0.36 -4.82
N PHE A 62 13.06 -0.37 -5.16
CA PHE A 62 13.02 -1.17 -6.40
C PHE A 62 13.15 -0.30 -7.65
N PHE A 63 12.51 0.87 -7.67
CA PHE A 63 12.56 1.81 -8.81
C PHE A 63 13.70 2.85 -8.74
N ASN A 64 14.63 2.74 -7.77
CA ASN A 64 15.68 3.77 -7.52
C ASN A 64 15.10 5.20 -7.42
N GLY A 65 14.00 5.38 -6.69
CA GLY A 65 13.43 6.70 -6.45
C GLY A 65 14.33 7.56 -5.56
N THR A 66 14.19 8.88 -5.67
CA THR A 66 14.95 9.84 -4.84
C THR A 66 14.29 10.02 -3.48
N THR A 67 15.01 10.63 -2.54
CA THR A 67 14.51 11.00 -1.21
C THR A 67 13.26 11.89 -1.27
N ASP A 68 13.20 12.82 -2.22
CA ASP A 68 12.05 13.72 -2.39
C ASP A 68 10.79 12.97 -2.83
N VAL A 69 10.97 11.98 -3.72
CA VAL A 69 9.90 11.07 -4.16
C VAL A 69 9.45 10.20 -2.99
N PHE A 70 10.40 9.71 -2.18
CA PHE A 70 10.09 8.99 -0.94
C PHE A 70 9.23 9.81 0.02
N LEU A 71 9.66 11.03 0.33
CA LEU A 71 8.94 11.90 1.25
C LEU A 71 7.52 12.20 0.75
N SER A 72 7.41 12.59 -0.52
CA SER A 72 6.14 12.99 -1.13
C SER A 72 5.15 11.82 -1.20
N LEU A 73 5.59 10.65 -1.68
CA LEU A 73 4.72 9.49 -1.82
C LEU A 73 4.35 8.87 -0.46
N SER A 74 5.28 8.87 0.50
CA SER A 74 4.99 8.37 1.85
C SER A 74 3.95 9.23 2.54
N LEU A 75 4.13 10.56 2.53
CA LEU A 75 3.18 11.48 3.14
C LEU A 75 1.79 11.36 2.48
N LEU A 76 1.74 11.37 1.15
CA LEU A 76 0.48 11.21 0.42
C LEU A 76 -0.19 9.88 0.73
N SER A 77 0.57 8.78 0.77
CA SER A 77 0.02 7.44 1.03
C SER A 77 -0.49 7.30 2.45
N ILE A 78 0.15 7.90 3.45
CA ILE A 78 -0.33 7.85 4.83
C ILE A 78 -1.62 8.65 4.98
N LEU A 79 -1.66 9.89 4.46
CA LEU A 79 -2.84 10.75 4.56
C LEU A 79 -4.04 10.15 3.81
N ALA A 80 -3.81 9.72 2.57
CA ALA A 80 -4.83 9.08 1.76
C ALA A 80 -5.25 7.73 2.34
N GLY A 81 -4.29 6.93 2.82
CA GLY A 81 -4.56 5.62 3.42
C GLY A 81 -5.42 5.72 4.66
N PHE A 82 -5.09 6.64 5.56
CA PHE A 82 -5.88 6.88 6.77
C PHE A 82 -7.30 7.38 6.43
N TYR A 83 -7.41 8.41 5.59
CA TYR A 83 -8.70 9.00 5.24
C TYR A 83 -9.59 8.01 4.48
N LEU A 84 -9.07 7.36 3.44
CA LEU A 84 -9.82 6.39 2.64
C LEU A 84 -10.12 5.11 3.42
N GLY A 85 -9.21 4.66 4.29
CA GLY A 85 -9.44 3.48 5.12
C GLY A 85 -10.57 3.70 6.11
N THR A 86 -10.57 4.84 6.81
CA THR A 86 -11.61 5.18 7.79
C THR A 86 -12.95 5.52 7.12
N LYS A 87 -12.97 6.45 6.16
CA LYS A 87 -14.19 6.82 5.45
C LYS A 87 -14.72 5.74 4.51
N GLY A 88 -13.83 4.93 3.95
CA GLY A 88 -14.22 3.74 3.19
C GLY A 88 -14.90 2.71 4.08
N ALA A 89 -14.38 2.45 5.29
CA ALA A 89 -15.02 1.55 6.24
C ALA A 89 -16.39 2.08 6.68
N ASP A 90 -16.52 3.38 6.96
CA ASP A 90 -17.79 4.05 7.26
C ASP A 90 -18.80 3.89 6.10
N LEU A 91 -18.34 4.00 4.86
CA LEU A 91 -19.20 3.84 3.68
C LEU A 91 -19.62 2.38 3.49
N ILE A 92 -18.72 1.42 3.69
CA ILE A 92 -19.01 -0.01 3.56
C ILE A 92 -19.97 -0.48 4.67
N SER A 93 -19.84 0.07 5.89
CA SER A 93 -20.73 -0.27 7.01
C SER A 93 -22.17 0.15 6.78
N TYR A 94 -22.43 1.14 5.91
CA TYR A 94 -23.78 1.46 5.46
C TYR A 94 -24.45 0.30 4.69
N PHE A 95 -23.66 -0.51 3.99
CA PHE A 95 -24.16 -1.66 3.21
C PHE A 95 -24.18 -2.97 4.01
N ILE A 96 -23.23 -3.16 4.92
CA ILE A 96 -23.09 -4.37 5.76
C ILE A 96 -22.89 -4.01 7.24
N PRO A 97 -23.93 -3.48 7.92
CA PRO A 97 -23.80 -2.92 9.27
C PRO A 97 -23.46 -3.96 10.34
N ASP A 98 -23.87 -5.22 10.14
CA ASP A 98 -23.72 -6.28 11.15
C ASP A 98 -22.27 -6.80 11.31
N PHE A 99 -21.35 -6.39 10.43
CA PHE A 99 -19.97 -6.88 10.41
C PHE A 99 -18.94 -5.75 10.51
N PRO A 100 -18.83 -5.07 11.67
CA PRO A 100 -17.97 -3.89 11.82
C PRO A 100 -16.48 -4.18 11.61
N VAL A 101 -15.99 -5.37 11.99
CA VAL A 101 -14.59 -5.74 11.73
C VAL A 101 -14.36 -5.96 10.23
N LEU A 102 -15.31 -6.60 9.54
CA LEU A 102 -15.18 -6.94 8.13
C LEU A 102 -15.17 -5.69 7.24
N THR A 103 -15.95 -4.66 7.59
CA THR A 103 -15.97 -3.39 6.83
C THR A 103 -14.59 -2.74 6.83
N HIS A 104 -13.91 -2.69 7.98
CA HIS A 104 -12.55 -2.16 8.11
C HIS A 104 -11.53 -3.02 7.35
N VAL A 105 -11.65 -4.34 7.39
CA VAL A 105 -10.76 -5.25 6.64
C VAL A 105 -10.90 -5.06 5.13
N ILE A 106 -12.14 -4.99 4.63
CA ILE A 106 -12.40 -4.77 3.20
C ILE A 106 -11.88 -3.40 2.77
N ALA A 107 -12.16 -2.34 3.54
CA ALA A 107 -11.64 -1.00 3.26
C ALA A 107 -10.10 -1.02 3.19
N THR A 108 -9.46 -1.66 4.16
CA THR A 108 -8.00 -1.80 4.23
C THR A 108 -7.43 -2.47 2.98
N ILE A 109 -8.00 -3.61 2.55
CA ILE A 109 -7.56 -4.32 1.33
C ILE A 109 -7.65 -3.40 0.12
N VAL A 110 -8.82 -2.78 -0.09
CA VAL A 110 -9.08 -1.93 -1.27
C VAL A 110 -8.11 -0.74 -1.30
N VAL A 111 -7.89 -0.10 -0.16
CA VAL A 111 -7.02 1.07 -0.05
C VAL A 111 -5.55 0.70 -0.23
N THR A 112 -5.07 -0.39 0.38
CA THR A 112 -3.68 -0.83 0.23
C THR A 112 -3.37 -1.19 -1.23
N GLU A 113 -4.26 -1.93 -1.89
CA GLU A 113 -4.17 -2.21 -3.32
C GLU A 113 -4.08 -0.91 -4.11
N PHE A 114 -5.08 -0.06 -3.97
CA PHE A 114 -5.17 1.20 -4.70
C PHE A 114 -3.90 2.06 -4.55
N LEU A 115 -3.41 2.25 -3.32
CA LEU A 115 -2.20 3.02 -3.05
C LEU A 115 -0.96 2.38 -3.68
N GLY A 116 -0.77 1.07 -3.52
CA GLY A 116 0.35 0.34 -4.08
C GLY A 116 0.44 0.49 -5.60
N TRP A 117 -0.70 0.34 -6.29
CA TRP A 117 -0.80 0.54 -7.73
C TRP A 117 -0.54 1.99 -8.15
N MET A 118 -1.09 2.97 -7.43
CA MET A 118 -0.85 4.39 -7.72
C MET A 118 0.63 4.76 -7.62
N VAL A 119 1.32 4.28 -6.58
CA VAL A 119 2.76 4.50 -6.38
C VAL A 119 3.56 3.93 -7.53
N PHE A 120 3.24 2.71 -7.98
CA PHE A 120 3.85 2.12 -9.16
C PHE A 120 3.69 2.99 -10.42
N PHE A 121 2.47 3.46 -10.72
CA PHE A 121 2.23 4.28 -11.90
C PHE A 121 3.05 5.57 -11.88
N ILE A 122 3.17 6.21 -10.71
CA ILE A 122 3.96 7.43 -10.53
C ILE A 122 5.45 7.15 -10.74
N LEU A 123 6.00 6.12 -10.08
CA LEU A 123 7.42 5.77 -10.17
C LEU A 123 7.81 5.36 -11.59
N ARG A 124 7.00 4.53 -12.24
CA ARG A 124 7.24 4.08 -13.61
C ARG A 124 7.18 5.22 -14.62
N LYS A 125 6.25 6.17 -14.45
CA LYS A 125 6.16 7.36 -15.31
C LYS A 125 7.40 8.25 -15.15
N GLY A 126 7.98 8.30 -13.94
CA GLY A 126 9.26 8.97 -13.68
C GLY A 126 10.43 8.36 -14.45
N LEU A 127 10.49 7.02 -14.58
CA LEU A 127 11.54 6.33 -15.34
C LEU A 127 11.49 6.62 -16.84
N LYS A 128 10.30 6.73 -17.44
CA LYS A 128 10.17 7.03 -18.88
C LYS A 128 10.63 8.45 -19.25
N LYS A 129 10.73 9.36 -18.28
CA LYS A 129 11.16 10.75 -18.48
C LYS A 129 12.68 10.95 -18.34
N ARG A 130 13.41 9.96 -17.81
CA ARG A 130 14.87 9.97 -17.71
C ARG A 130 15.48 9.29 -18.93
#